data_AF-A0AAD9NJ92-F1
#
_entry.id   AF-A0AAD9NJ92-F1
#
_cell.length_a   1.000
_cell.length_b   1.000
_cell.length_c   1.000
_cell.angle_alpha   90.00
_cell.angle_beta   90.00
_cell.angle_gamma   90.00
#
_symmetry.space_group_name_H-M   'P 1'
#
loop_
_entity.id
_entity.type
_entity.pdbx_description
1 polymer ?
#
loop_
_entity_poly.entity_id
_entity_poly.type
_entity_poly.pdbx_seq_one_letter_code
_entity_poly.pdbx_strand_id
1 'polypeptide(L)'
;MPDDTGSSDAMMLGGASGDARSPRGHAAFSMRGTDDRWVVIQLNTFRNWVSEQLRRSNCEIEDLQMDFSDGTKLCKLVEALQGKSVGRFVPRPMNQLQALENCTIALAAITRDNIKLVNIGRCFNF
;
A
#
# COMPACT_ATOMS: atom_id res chain seq x y z
N MET A 1 -6.89 -53.34 43.23
CA MET A 1 -8.02 -52.96 44.11
C MET A 1 -7.91 -51.46 44.34
N PRO A 2 -8.93 -50.67 44.00
CA PRO A 2 -8.94 -49.21 44.06
C PRO A 2 -9.43 -48.71 45.43
N ASP A 3 -9.14 -47.45 45.75
CA ASP A 3 -9.95 -46.65 46.69
C ASP A 3 -10.10 -45.24 46.10
N ASP A 4 -11.35 -44.90 45.83
CA ASP A 4 -11.85 -43.59 45.41
C ASP A 4 -12.16 -42.78 46.67
N THR A 5 -11.74 -41.51 46.72
CA THR A 5 -12.46 -40.50 47.50
C THR A 5 -12.37 -39.12 46.84
N GLY A 6 -13.46 -38.76 46.14
CA GLY A 6 -14.23 -37.54 46.45
C GLY A 6 -13.63 -36.17 46.16
N SER A 7 -13.89 -35.71 44.92
CA SER A 7 -14.25 -34.35 44.48
C SER A 7 -14.39 -33.21 45.53
N SER A 8 -13.79 -32.06 45.22
CA SER A 8 -14.39 -30.74 45.50
C SER A 8 -13.94 -29.73 44.43
N ASP A 9 -14.95 -29.06 43.87
CA ASP A 9 -14.92 -28.09 42.79
C ASP A 9 -13.89 -26.97 42.93
N ALA A 10 -13.16 -26.70 41.83
CA ALA A 10 -12.55 -25.40 41.59
C ALA A 10 -12.67 -25.05 40.09
N MET A 11 -13.78 -24.38 39.78
CA MET A 11 -13.98 -23.61 38.56
C MET A 11 -12.91 -22.51 38.46
N MET A 12 -12.05 -22.52 37.43
CA MET A 12 -11.36 -21.31 36.95
C MET A 12 -11.16 -21.34 35.43
N LEU A 13 -12.15 -20.72 34.76
CA LEU A 13 -12.02 -19.72 33.68
C LEU A 13 -11.10 -20.02 32.48
N GLY A 14 -11.74 -20.06 31.31
CA GLY A 14 -11.09 -20.04 30.01
C GLY A 14 -10.41 -18.72 29.67
N GLY A 15 -9.63 -18.75 28.59
CA GLY A 15 -8.99 -17.57 28.03
C GLY A 15 -7.90 -17.97 27.06
N ALA A 16 -8.22 -17.96 25.78
CA ALA A 16 -7.28 -18.14 24.69
C ALA A 16 -6.17 -17.08 24.76
N SER A 17 -4.94 -17.49 25.03
CA SER A 17 -3.77 -16.64 24.81
C SER A 17 -3.44 -16.69 23.32
N GLY A 18 -3.91 -15.66 22.62
CA GLY A 18 -3.54 -15.39 21.24
C GLY A 18 -2.04 -15.16 21.09
N ASP A 19 -1.53 -15.64 19.95
CA ASP A 19 -0.22 -15.31 19.41
C ASP A 19 0.03 -13.80 19.50
N ALA A 20 0.96 -13.41 20.39
CA ALA A 20 1.57 -12.11 20.38
C ALA A 20 2.48 -12.01 19.13
N ARG A 21 1.88 -11.60 18.00
CA ARG A 21 2.61 -11.24 16.79
C ARG A 21 3.55 -10.07 17.09
N SER A 22 4.85 -10.40 17.16
CA SER A 22 6.06 -9.62 16.86
C SER A 22 6.08 -8.10 17.16
N PRO A 23 7.07 -7.61 17.94
CA PRO A 23 7.27 -6.18 18.14
C PRO A 23 7.92 -5.56 16.90
N ARG A 24 7.11 -5.23 15.90
CA ARG A 24 7.54 -4.40 14.77
C ARG A 24 7.59 -2.93 15.20
N GLY A 25 8.63 -2.59 15.96
CA GLY A 25 9.01 -1.21 16.27
C GLY A 25 9.38 -0.44 15.00
N HIS A 26 8.40 0.28 14.45
CA HIS A 26 8.61 1.22 13.33
C HIS A 26 8.81 2.67 13.81
N ALA A 27 8.80 2.91 15.12
CA ALA A 27 8.86 4.26 15.70
C ALA A 27 10.26 4.61 16.19
N ALA A 28 11.26 4.59 15.30
CA ALA A 28 12.55 5.21 15.56
C ALA A 28 13.24 5.69 14.28
N PHE A 29 12.49 6.32 13.36
CA PHE A 29 13.14 7.19 12.39
C PHE A 29 13.51 8.49 13.11
N SER A 30 14.82 8.69 13.26
CA SER A 30 15.46 9.88 13.81
C SER A 30 14.83 11.14 13.21
N MET A 31 14.13 11.89 14.05
CA MET A 31 13.35 13.07 13.64
C MET A 31 14.28 14.22 13.29
N ARG A 32 14.42 14.50 11.99
CA ARG A 32 14.73 15.85 11.50
C ARG A 32 13.40 16.59 11.37
N GLY A 33 13.34 17.84 11.82
CA GLY A 33 12.28 18.83 11.52
C GLY A 33 10.85 18.51 12.00
N THR A 34 10.26 19.39 12.79
CA THR A 34 8.81 19.34 13.13
C THR A 34 7.89 19.47 11.91
N ASP A 35 8.40 20.04 10.81
CA ASP A 35 7.70 20.17 9.51
C ASP A 35 7.59 18.82 8.77
N ASP A 36 8.54 17.92 8.99
CA ASP A 36 8.62 16.63 8.30
C ASP A 36 7.59 15.62 8.83
N ARG A 37 7.09 15.82 10.06
CA ARG A 37 6.15 14.88 10.70
C ARG A 37 4.82 14.78 9.93
N TRP A 38 4.26 15.90 9.51
CA TRP A 38 3.00 15.91 8.77
C TRP A 38 3.17 15.27 7.39
N VAL A 39 4.32 15.49 6.75
CA VAL A 39 4.68 14.85 5.48
C VAL A 39 4.73 13.32 5.65
N VAL A 40 5.39 12.83 6.70
CA VAL A 40 5.47 11.39 7.00
C VAL A 40 4.08 10.79 7.28
N ILE A 41 3.23 11.51 8.04
CA ILE A 41 1.87 11.05 8.31
C ILE A 41 1.07 10.93 7.00
N GLN A 42 1.09 11.97 6.16
CA GLN A 42 0.40 11.96 4.86
C GLN A 42 0.93 10.85 3.95
N LEU A 43 2.25 10.67 3.91
CA LEU A 43 2.89 9.60 3.14
C LEU A 43 2.40 8.23 3.60
N ASN A 44 2.40 7.97 4.91
CA ASN A 44 1.96 6.69 5.46
C ASN A 44 0.46 6.46 5.24
N THR A 45 -0.36 7.48 5.42
CA THR A 45 -1.80 7.40 5.15
C THR A 45 -2.05 7.08 3.68
N PHE A 46 -1.37 7.77 2.76
CA PHE A 46 -1.53 7.54 1.33
C PHE A 46 -0.99 6.16 0.93
N ARG A 47 0.17 5.74 1.45
CA ARG A 47 0.72 4.40 1.23
C ARG A 47 -0.27 3.31 1.65
N ASN A 48 -0.82 3.41 2.85
CA ASN A 48 -1.80 2.44 3.35
C ASN A 48 -3.07 2.44 2.49
N TRP A 49 -3.54 3.61 2.06
CA TRP A 49 -4.69 3.72 1.17
C TRP A 49 -4.42 3.03 -0.18
N VAL A 50 -3.28 3.29 -0.81
CA VAL A 50 -2.89 2.63 -2.07
C VAL A 50 -2.83 1.10 -1.89
N SER A 51 -2.23 0.62 -0.81
CA SER A 51 -2.15 -0.81 -0.51
C SER A 51 -3.53 -1.45 -0.39
N GLU A 52 -4.53 -0.77 0.20
CA GLU A 52 -5.90 -1.29 0.23
C GLU A 52 -6.53 -1.34 -1.17
N GLN A 53 -6.31 -0.33 -2.03
CA GLN A 53 -6.82 -0.35 -3.40
C GLN A 53 -6.21 -1.51 -4.22
N LEU A 54 -4.94 -1.81 -4.00
CA LEU A 54 -4.20 -2.86 -4.72
C LEU A 54 -4.30 -4.25 -4.08
N ARG A 55 -5.04 -4.40 -2.96
CA ARG A 55 -5.21 -5.67 -2.25
C ARG A 55 -5.74 -6.78 -3.15
N ARG A 56 -6.65 -6.45 -4.07
CA ARG A 56 -7.22 -7.40 -5.05
C ARG A 56 -6.22 -7.82 -6.13
N SER A 57 -5.22 -6.99 -6.40
CA SER A 57 -4.20 -7.23 -7.43
C SER A 57 -2.94 -7.89 -6.85
N ASN A 58 -2.96 -8.29 -5.58
CA ASN A 58 -1.84 -8.89 -4.84
C ASN A 58 -0.54 -8.07 -5.00
N CYS A 59 -0.67 -6.74 -5.01
CA CYS A 59 0.43 -5.81 -5.22
C CYS A 59 0.61 -4.97 -3.95
N GLU A 60 1.81 -5.04 -3.38
CA GLU A 60 2.18 -4.29 -2.18
C GLU A 60 3.06 -3.09 -2.55
N ILE A 61 2.92 -2.01 -1.77
CA ILE A 61 3.69 -0.77 -1.91
C ILE A 61 4.50 -0.58 -0.64
N GLU A 62 5.81 -0.46 -0.81
CA GLU A 62 6.76 -0.15 0.26
C GLU A 62 7.18 1.31 0.22
N ASP A 63 7.50 1.82 -0.97
CA ASP A 63 7.96 3.20 -1.15
C ASP A 63 7.25 3.78 -2.36
N LEU A 64 6.36 4.73 -2.12
CA LEU A 64 5.55 5.37 -3.17
C LEU A 64 6.42 6.01 -4.27
N GLN A 65 7.60 6.53 -3.95
CA GLN A 65 8.48 7.17 -4.93
C GLN A 65 9.12 6.13 -5.85
N MET A 66 9.61 5.04 -5.27
CA MET A 66 10.23 3.96 -6.04
C MET A 66 9.20 3.11 -6.78
N ASP A 67 8.10 2.77 -6.12
CA ASP A 67 7.08 1.85 -6.60
C ASP A 67 6.21 2.42 -7.72
N PHE A 68 6.07 3.74 -7.81
CA PHE A 68 5.38 4.40 -8.92
C PHE A 68 6.31 4.93 -10.01
N SER A 69 7.63 4.86 -9.80
CA SER A 69 8.62 5.41 -10.75
C SER A 69 8.54 4.78 -12.14
N ASP A 70 8.14 3.51 -12.21
CA ASP A 70 8.08 2.71 -13.43
C ASP A 70 6.72 2.78 -14.15
N GLY A 71 5.73 3.44 -13.53
CA GLY A 71 4.36 3.57 -14.01
C GLY A 71 3.52 2.29 -13.96
N THR A 72 4.09 1.13 -13.67
CA THR A 72 3.38 -0.16 -13.72
C THR A 72 2.34 -0.25 -12.61
N LYS A 73 2.73 0.06 -11.37
CA LYS A 73 1.81 0.05 -10.23
C LYS A 73 0.82 1.22 -10.30
N LEU A 74 1.20 2.32 -10.95
CA LEU A 74 0.30 3.46 -11.18
C LEU A 74 -0.84 3.05 -12.10
N CYS A 75 -0.57 2.35 -13.21
CA CYS A 75 -1.60 1.78 -14.08
C CYS A 75 -2.57 0.89 -13.29
N LYS A 76 -2.04 -0.06 -12.50
CA LYS A 76 -2.88 -0.96 -11.69
C LYS A 76 -3.75 -0.23 -10.68
N LEU A 77 -3.22 0.82 -10.05
CA LEU A 77 -3.98 1.64 -9.11
C LEU A 77 -5.14 2.33 -9.82
N VAL A 78 -4.88 2.94 -10.99
CA VAL A 78 -5.92 3.60 -11.78
C VAL A 78 -6.98 2.58 -12.25
N GLU A 79 -6.59 1.37 -12.66
CA GLU A 79 -7.54 0.30 -12.99
C GLU A 79 -8.42 -0.09 -11.80
N ALA A 80 -7.82 -0.23 -10.61
CA ALA A 80 -8.55 -0.57 -9.39
C ALA A 80 -9.55 0.53 -8.98
N LEU A 81 -9.18 1.80 -9.17
CA LEU A 81 -10.03 2.95 -8.84
C LEU A 81 -11.16 3.16 -9.85
N GLN A 82 -10.88 2.98 -11.15
CA GLN A 82 -11.86 3.19 -12.21
C GLN A 82 -12.75 1.97 -12.46
N GLY A 83 -12.34 0.78 -12.00
CA GLY A 83 -13.03 -0.48 -12.27
C GLY A 83 -12.99 -0.92 -13.74
N LYS A 84 -12.08 -0.35 -14.55
CA LYS A 84 -11.90 -0.63 -15.98
C LYS A 84 -10.42 -0.69 -16.32
N SER A 85 -10.07 -1.36 -17.42
CA SER A 85 -8.68 -1.39 -17.86
C SER A 85 -8.23 -0.05 -18.43
N VAL A 86 -7.02 0.37 -18.07
CA VAL A 86 -6.40 1.62 -18.56
C VAL A 86 -5.77 1.49 -19.95
N GLY A 87 -5.65 0.25 -20.45
CA GLY A 87 -5.03 -0.09 -21.73
C GLY A 87 -3.84 -1.05 -21.57
N ARG A 88 -3.08 -1.24 -22.65
CA ARG A 88 -1.92 -2.15 -22.65
C ARG A 88 -0.66 -1.42 -22.17
N PHE A 89 -0.32 -1.58 -20.89
CA PHE A 89 0.95 -1.12 -20.31
C PHE A 89 2.02 -2.23 -20.31
N VAL A 90 3.29 -1.85 -20.14
CA VAL A 90 4.44 -2.77 -20.10
C VAL A 90 4.65 -3.24 -18.65
N PRO A 91 4.47 -4.54 -18.33
CA PRO A 91 4.51 -5.03 -16.95
C PRO A 91 5.93 -5.07 -16.35
N ARG A 92 6.97 -5.04 -17.19
CA ARG A 92 8.38 -4.97 -16.80
C ARG A 92 9.11 -3.98 -17.70
N PRO A 93 9.06 -2.67 -17.40
CA PRO A 93 9.77 -1.68 -18.17
C PRO A 93 11.29 -1.86 -17.96
N MET A 94 12.04 -1.97 -19.06
CA MET A 94 13.51 -2.04 -19.05
C MET A 94 14.17 -0.69 -19.26
N ASN A 95 13.49 0.19 -20.00
CA ASN A 95 14.01 1.49 -20.40
C ASN A 95 13.14 2.61 -19.84
N GLN A 96 13.74 3.77 -19.59
CA GLN A 96 13.03 4.96 -19.12
C GLN A 96 11.87 5.36 -20.05
N LEU A 97 12.00 5.14 -21.36
CA LEU A 97 10.92 5.36 -22.32
C LEU A 97 9.69 4.49 -22.04
N GLN A 98 9.88 3.22 -21.66
CA GLN A 98 8.77 2.31 -21.35
C GLN A 98 8.10 2.67 -20.02
N ALA A 99 8.89 3.09 -19.02
CA ALA A 99 8.36 3.61 -17.77
C ALA A 99 7.53 4.88 -18.00
N LEU A 100 8.03 5.78 -18.86
CA LEU A 100 7.30 6.98 -19.27
C LEU A 100 5.99 6.65 -19.98
N GLU A 101 6.01 5.70 -20.91
CA GLU A 101 4.82 5.24 -21.62
C GLU A 101 3.76 4.74 -20.62
N ASN A 102 4.15 3.91 -19.65
CA ASN A 102 3.24 3.44 -18.60
C ASN A 102 2.62 4.60 -17.81
N CYS A 103 3.44 5.56 -17.35
CA CYS A 103 2.96 6.75 -16.66
C CYS A 103 1.97 7.55 -17.53
N THR A 104 2.28 7.70 -18.81
CA THR A 104 1.44 8.43 -19.78
C THR A 104 0.08 7.76 -19.95
N ILE A 105 0.05 6.43 -20.07
CA ILE A 105 -1.19 5.64 -20.16
C ILE A 105 -2.06 5.86 -18.92
N ALA A 106 -1.48 5.78 -17.72
CA ALA A 106 -2.22 5.99 -16.48
C ALA A 106 -2.78 7.42 -16.37
N LEU A 107 -1.98 8.45 -16.67
CA LEU A 107 -2.41 9.84 -16.64
C LEU A 107 -3.47 10.15 -17.70
N ALA A 108 -3.36 9.56 -18.89
CA ALA A 108 -4.38 9.66 -19.93
C ALA A 108 -5.71 9.03 -19.48
N ALA A 109 -5.67 7.91 -18.77
CA ALA A 109 -6.86 7.28 -18.22
C ALA A 109 -7.54 8.16 -17.15
N ILE A 110 -6.77 8.81 -16.28
CA ILE A 110 -7.29 9.76 -15.29
C ILE A 110 -7.95 10.97 -15.98
N THR A 111 -7.30 11.50 -17.02
CA THR A 111 -7.80 12.67 -17.75
C THR A 111 -9.10 12.36 -18.52
N ARG A 112 -9.25 11.14 -19.04
CA ARG A 112 -10.51 10.68 -19.69
C ARG A 112 -11.69 10.66 -18.73
N ASP A 113 -11.45 10.50 -17.44
CA ASP A 113 -12.49 10.54 -16.40
C ASP A 113 -12.79 11.97 -15.91
N ASN A 114 -12.36 12.98 -16.68
CA ASN A 114 -12.57 14.39 -16.42
C ASN A 114 -11.90 14.90 -15.13
N ILE A 115 -10.85 14.21 -14.67
CA ILE A 115 -10.03 14.61 -13.53
C ILE A 115 -8.91 15.51 -14.04
N LYS A 116 -8.87 16.75 -13.54
CA LYS A 116 -7.83 17.72 -13.91
C LYS A 116 -6.52 17.40 -13.20
N LEU A 117 -5.47 17.18 -13.98
CA LEU A 117 -4.11 17.02 -13.48
C LEU A 117 -3.48 18.41 -13.25
N VAL A 118 -3.62 18.95 -12.03
CA VAL A 118 -3.01 20.22 -11.65
C VAL A 118 -1.68 19.96 -10.96
N ASN A 119 -0.59 20.56 -11.44
CA ASN A 119 0.79 20.35 -10.94
C ASN A 119 1.33 18.92 -11.08
N ILE A 120 0.71 18.09 -11.92
CA ILE A 120 1.16 16.73 -12.23
C ILE A 120 1.64 16.71 -13.68
N GLY A 121 2.85 16.21 -13.94
CA GLY A 121 3.42 16.07 -15.30
C GLY A 121 4.35 17.20 -15.78
N ARG A 122 4.63 18.22 -14.95
CA ARG A 122 5.49 19.37 -15.34
C ARG A 122 7.00 19.07 -15.44
N CYS A 123 7.43 17.83 -15.20
CA CYS A 123 8.84 17.43 -15.30
C CYS A 123 9.24 16.93 -16.70
N PHE A 124 8.32 16.87 -17.66
CA PHE A 124 8.61 16.52 -19.06
C PHE A 124 8.68 17.79 -19.91
N ASN A 125 9.79 18.52 -19.83
CA ASN A 125 10.19 19.41 -20.94
C ASN A 125 11.06 18.58 -21.88
N PHE A 126 10.63 18.49 -23.14
CA PHE A 126 11.55 18.23 -24.25
C PHE A 126 12.35 19.49 -24.55
#